data_AF-A0A640S0X2-F1
#
_entry.id   AF-A0A640S0X2-F1
#
_cell.length_a   1.000
_cell.length_b   1.000
_cell.length_c   1.000
_cell.angle_alpha   90.00
_cell.angle_beta   90.00
_cell.angle_gamma   90.00
#
_symmetry.space_group_name_H-M   'P 1'
#
loop_
_entity.id
_entity.type
_entity.pdbx_description
1 polymer ?
#
loop_
_entity_poly.entity_id
_entity_poly.type
_entity_poly.pdbx_seq_one_letter_code
_entity_poly.pdbx_strand_id
1 'polypeptide(L)'
;MAGHFILRSITTSDLNLARQKGATWSAKAEHADVGWTAASRKVLSDALAGKPIGSRAGLPPHRYLECKFSVGAALEAYLRGAGWADLLVRPDSVGLGLRQLSTAAESAWKRGDKNGALVEQFRHGTATVEVYYVDGLEMYLP
;
A
#
# COMPACT_ATOMS: atom_id res chain seq x y z
N MET A 1 5.00 1.00 -11.34
CA MET A 1 5.84 1.52 -10.23
C MET A 1 5.80 0.51 -9.07
N ALA A 2 6.52 0.73 -7.96
CA ALA A 2 6.34 -0.01 -6.71
C ALA A 2 5.98 0.95 -5.57
N GLY A 3 5.21 0.49 -4.59
CA GLY A 3 4.79 1.26 -3.43
C GLY A 3 5.79 1.16 -2.28
N HIS A 4 5.52 1.91 -1.21
CA HIS A 4 6.24 1.71 0.05
C HIS A 4 5.58 0.56 0.81
N PHE A 5 4.28 0.64 1.07
CA PHE A 5 3.55 -0.39 1.81
C PHE A 5 2.57 -1.12 0.91
N ILE A 6 2.15 -2.31 1.31
CA ILE A 6 0.94 -2.96 0.79
C ILE A 6 -0.09 -2.98 1.90
N LEU A 7 -1.33 -2.64 1.57
CA LEU A 7 -2.48 -2.81 2.44
C LEU A 7 -3.30 -3.98 1.90
N ARG A 8 -3.47 -5.03 2.72
CA ARG A 8 -4.14 -6.28 2.29
C ARG A 8 -5.56 -6.04 1.79
N SER A 9 -6.29 -5.13 2.41
CA SER A 9 -7.61 -4.68 1.95
C SER A 9 -7.90 -3.32 2.59
N ILE A 10 -8.70 -2.50 1.92
CA ILE A 10 -9.29 -1.27 2.48
C ILE A 10 -10.81 -1.33 2.32
N THR A 11 -11.57 -0.73 3.22
CA THR A 11 -13.02 -0.57 3.00
C THR A 11 -13.31 0.69 2.18
N THR A 12 -14.44 0.75 1.47
CA THR A 12 -14.89 1.98 0.81
C THR A 12 -15.09 3.11 1.83
N SER A 13 -15.56 2.78 3.04
CA SER A 13 -15.64 3.70 4.19
C SER A 13 -14.29 4.35 4.51
N ASP A 14 -13.28 3.52 4.77
CA ASP A 14 -11.95 4.00 5.16
C ASP A 14 -11.26 4.74 4.03
N LEU A 15 -11.49 4.30 2.79
CA LEU A 15 -10.99 4.99 1.62
C LEU A 15 -11.57 6.40 1.52
N ASN A 16 -12.88 6.56 1.71
CA ASN A 16 -13.53 7.87 1.68
C ASN A 16 -13.01 8.76 2.81
N LEU A 17 -12.81 8.20 4.01
CA LEU A 17 -12.27 8.94 5.14
C LEU A 17 -10.82 9.36 4.87
N ALA A 18 -9.95 8.45 4.42
CA ALA A 18 -8.58 8.76 4.04
C ALA A 18 -8.52 9.89 3.00
N ARG A 19 -9.43 9.86 2.01
CA ARG A 19 -9.55 10.91 0.99
C ARG A 19 -9.96 12.26 1.56
N GLN A 20 -10.96 12.29 2.43
CA GLN A 20 -11.35 13.52 3.14
C GLN A 20 -10.21 14.11 3.97
N LYS A 21 -9.30 13.26 4.47
CA LYS A 21 -8.13 13.70 5.23
C LYS A 21 -6.93 14.08 4.36
N GLY A 22 -6.99 13.89 3.04
CA GLY A 22 -5.97 14.37 2.10
C GLY A 22 -5.17 13.27 1.37
N ALA A 23 -5.49 12.00 1.57
CA ALA A 23 -4.98 10.94 0.71
C ALA A 23 -5.70 10.94 -0.66
N THR A 24 -5.06 10.45 -1.70
CA THR A 24 -5.59 10.45 -3.07
C THR A 24 -5.21 9.16 -3.77
N TRP A 25 -6.03 8.69 -4.71
CA TRP A 25 -5.61 7.61 -5.59
C TRP A 25 -4.52 8.10 -6.55
N SER A 26 -3.58 7.22 -6.88
CA SER A 26 -2.70 7.41 -8.04
C SER A 26 -3.55 7.63 -9.28
N ALA A 27 -3.08 8.53 -10.14
CA ALA A 27 -3.78 8.90 -11.37
C ALA A 27 -4.12 7.67 -12.23
N LYS A 28 -3.19 6.71 -12.29
CA LYS A 28 -3.34 5.48 -13.04
C LYS A 28 -3.38 4.25 -12.13
N ALA A 29 -4.08 3.25 -12.62
CA ALA A 29 -3.93 1.86 -12.22
C ALA A 29 -2.58 1.30 -12.68
N GLU A 30 -1.98 0.44 -11.88
CA GLU A 30 -0.83 -0.37 -12.28
C GLU A 30 -1.32 -1.75 -12.73
N HIS A 31 -0.69 -2.28 -13.78
CA HIS A 31 -0.97 -3.61 -14.34
C HIS A 31 -2.44 -3.84 -14.72
N ALA A 32 -3.14 -2.79 -15.16
CA ALA A 32 -4.54 -2.90 -15.60
C ALA A 32 -4.70 -3.89 -16.77
N ASP A 33 -3.68 -4.01 -17.61
CA ASP A 33 -3.60 -4.91 -18.77
C ASP A 33 -3.40 -6.40 -18.40
N VAL A 34 -2.92 -6.71 -17.18
CA VAL A 34 -2.72 -8.09 -16.71
C VAL A 34 -4.03 -8.73 -16.27
N GLY A 35 -4.91 -7.95 -15.64
CA GLY A 35 -6.19 -8.41 -15.12
C GLY A 35 -6.08 -9.38 -13.92
N TRP A 36 -7.23 -9.73 -13.37
CA TRP A 36 -7.36 -10.70 -12.27
C TRP A 36 -7.54 -12.12 -12.80
N THR A 37 -6.41 -12.80 -13.09
CA THR A 37 -6.34 -14.18 -13.59
C THR A 37 -5.85 -15.13 -12.49
N ALA A 38 -5.94 -16.44 -12.70
CA ALA A 38 -5.35 -17.41 -11.77
C ALA A 38 -3.83 -17.20 -11.61
N ALA A 39 -3.14 -16.85 -12.70
CA ALA A 39 -1.71 -16.58 -12.69
C ALA A 39 -1.37 -15.34 -11.87
N SER A 40 -2.04 -14.20 -12.10
CA SER A 40 -1.73 -12.96 -11.38
C SER A 40 -2.08 -13.04 -9.89
N ARG A 41 -3.19 -13.72 -9.53
CA ARG A 41 -3.51 -14.06 -8.14
C ARG A 41 -2.41 -14.87 -7.47
N LYS A 42 -1.86 -15.86 -8.17
CA LYS A 42 -0.76 -16.69 -7.64
C LYS A 42 0.49 -15.84 -7.40
N VAL A 43 0.86 -14.97 -8.34
CA VAL A 43 2.00 -14.05 -8.18
C VAL A 43 1.81 -13.17 -6.94
N LEU A 44 0.63 -12.56 -6.76
CA LEU A 44 0.34 -11.76 -5.57
C LEU A 44 0.42 -12.60 -4.29
N SER A 45 -0.20 -13.78 -4.27
CA SER A 45 -0.18 -14.67 -3.11
C SER A 45 1.24 -15.07 -2.73
N ASP A 46 2.09 -15.42 -3.70
CA ASP A 46 3.49 -15.75 -3.47
C ASP A 46 4.26 -14.54 -2.93
N ALA A 47 4.05 -13.35 -3.51
CA ALA A 47 4.65 -12.11 -3.03
C ALA A 47 4.26 -11.80 -1.58
N LEU A 48 2.99 -11.92 -1.22
CA LEU A 48 2.50 -11.66 0.14
C LEU A 48 2.99 -12.70 1.16
N ALA A 49 3.32 -13.91 0.70
CA ALA A 49 3.90 -14.98 1.51
C ALA A 49 5.43 -14.89 1.65
N GLY A 50 6.08 -13.86 1.10
CA GLY A 50 7.54 -13.73 1.17
C GLY A 50 8.30 -14.55 0.12
N LYS A 51 7.61 -15.14 -0.86
CA LYS A 51 8.23 -16.01 -1.88
C LYS A 51 8.75 -15.19 -3.07
N PRO A 52 9.82 -15.63 -3.74
CA PRO A 52 10.30 -15.00 -4.96
C PRO A 52 9.24 -15.00 -6.07
N ILE A 53 9.05 -13.86 -6.74
CA ILE A 53 8.10 -13.72 -7.86
C ILE A 53 8.75 -13.40 -9.21
N GLY A 54 10.08 -13.29 -9.25
CA GLY A 54 10.84 -12.91 -10.45
C GLY A 54 10.70 -11.42 -10.78
N SER A 55 9.49 -10.94 -11.09
CA SER A 55 9.22 -9.51 -11.30
C SER A 55 7.77 -9.12 -10.97
N ARG A 56 7.54 -7.80 -10.87
CA ARG A 56 6.21 -7.22 -10.65
C ARG A 56 5.26 -7.33 -11.85
N ALA A 57 5.75 -7.66 -13.04
CA ALA A 57 4.97 -7.60 -14.28
C ALA A 57 3.76 -8.55 -14.32
N GLY A 58 3.78 -9.62 -13.52
CA GLY A 58 2.65 -10.55 -13.37
C GLY A 58 1.70 -10.22 -12.23
N LEU A 59 1.90 -9.11 -11.50
CA LEU A 59 1.00 -8.73 -10.41
C LEU A 59 -0.36 -8.31 -10.96
N PRO A 60 -1.45 -8.56 -10.21
CA PRO A 60 -2.77 -8.15 -10.64
C PRO A 60 -2.93 -6.62 -10.58
N PRO A 61 -4.02 -6.12 -11.19
CA PRO A 61 -4.37 -4.71 -11.14
C PRO A 61 -4.42 -4.17 -9.71
N HIS A 62 -3.78 -3.03 -9.48
CA HIS A 62 -3.82 -2.31 -8.20
C HIS A 62 -3.66 -0.81 -8.38
N ARG A 63 -3.93 -0.06 -7.32
CA ARG A 63 -3.65 1.39 -7.27
C ARG A 63 -2.89 1.75 -6.01
N TYR A 64 -2.23 2.91 -6.06
CA TYR A 64 -1.62 3.48 -4.86
C TYR A 64 -2.57 4.46 -4.21
N LEU A 65 -2.78 4.30 -2.90
CA LEU A 65 -3.19 5.42 -2.09
C LEU A 65 -1.94 6.26 -1.78
N GLU A 66 -1.94 7.48 -2.30
CA GLU A 66 -0.83 8.44 -2.23
C GLU A 66 -1.20 9.61 -1.32
N CYS A 67 -0.23 10.14 -0.60
CA CYS A 67 -0.33 11.46 -0.01
C CYS A 67 0.88 12.28 -0.42
N LYS A 68 0.61 13.40 -1.10
CA LYS A 68 1.62 14.22 -1.79
C LYS A 68 2.00 15.49 -1.03
N PHE A 69 1.43 15.71 0.15
CA PHE A 69 1.67 16.89 0.97
C PHE A 69 2.22 16.50 2.34
N SER A 70 2.96 17.42 2.98
CA SER A 70 3.27 17.29 4.40
C SER A 70 1.96 17.09 5.15
N VAL A 71 1.91 16.02 5.91
CA VAL A 71 0.71 15.57 6.63
C VAL A 71 0.28 16.67 7.59
N GLY A 72 -0.85 17.33 7.31
CA GLY A 72 -1.50 18.18 8.31
C GLY A 72 -1.94 17.32 9.51
N ALA A 73 -2.05 17.93 10.69
CA ALA A 73 -2.36 17.22 11.95
C ALA A 73 -3.58 16.27 11.86
N ALA A 74 -4.58 16.61 11.05
CA ALA A 74 -5.78 15.80 10.84
C ALA A 74 -5.51 14.45 10.14
N LEU A 75 -4.63 14.42 9.14
CA LEU A 75 -4.28 13.17 8.45
C LEU A 75 -3.39 12.29 9.33
N GLU A 76 -2.49 12.89 10.10
CA GLU A 76 -1.66 12.13 11.03
C GLU A 76 -2.52 11.44 12.10
N ALA A 77 -3.42 12.20 12.75
CA ALA A 77 -4.33 11.64 13.74
C ALA A 77 -5.18 10.51 13.16
N TYR A 78 -5.66 10.67 11.93
CA TYR A 78 -6.36 9.61 11.21
C TYR A 78 -5.49 8.37 11.00
N LEU A 79 -4.29 8.50 10.42
CA LEU A 79 -3.42 7.36 10.13
C LEU A 79 -3.02 6.58 11.39
N ARG A 80 -2.87 7.27 12.53
CA ARG A 80 -2.62 6.62 13.82
C ARG A 80 -3.82 5.80 14.31
N GLY A 81 -5.04 6.24 14.02
CA GLY A 81 -6.30 5.61 14.45
C GLY A 81 -7.02 4.73 13.42
N ALA A 82 -6.57 4.70 12.16
CA ALA A 82 -7.26 4.02 11.06
C ALA A 82 -7.29 2.48 11.15
N GLY A 83 -6.61 1.88 12.14
CA GLY A 83 -6.58 0.42 12.31
C GLY A 83 -5.84 -0.34 11.22
N TRP A 84 -5.09 0.34 10.36
CA TRP A 84 -4.39 -0.30 9.23
C TRP A 84 -3.18 -1.14 9.64
N ALA A 85 -2.68 -1.00 10.87
CA ALA A 85 -1.48 -1.71 11.33
C ALA A 85 -1.52 -3.21 11.02
N ASP A 86 -2.64 -3.87 11.26
CA ASP A 86 -2.77 -5.33 11.06
C ASP A 86 -2.88 -5.72 9.58
N LEU A 87 -3.29 -4.77 8.74
CA LEU A 87 -3.47 -4.95 7.30
C LEU A 87 -2.24 -4.52 6.50
N LEU A 88 -1.38 -3.67 7.07
CA LEU A 88 -0.14 -3.21 6.47
C LEU A 88 0.91 -4.31 6.49
N VAL A 89 1.45 -4.57 5.31
CA VAL A 89 2.51 -5.56 5.08
C VAL A 89 3.62 -4.97 4.21
N ARG A 90 4.84 -5.46 4.44
CA ARG A 90 6.02 -5.23 3.60
C ARG A 90 6.81 -6.53 3.45
N PRO A 91 6.36 -7.46 2.59
CA PRO A 91 7.11 -8.69 2.34
C PRO A 91 8.46 -8.36 1.70
N ASP A 92 9.51 -9.04 2.13
CA ASP A 92 10.85 -8.95 1.54
C ASP A 92 11.04 -9.98 0.41
N SER A 93 10.06 -10.02 -0.50
CA SER A 93 10.01 -10.97 -1.60
C SER A 93 10.94 -10.53 -2.73
N VAL A 94 11.87 -11.39 -3.14
CA VAL A 94 12.72 -11.14 -4.31
C VAL A 94 11.83 -10.93 -5.55
N GLY A 95 12.06 -9.81 -6.25
CA GLY A 95 11.28 -9.41 -7.43
C GLY A 95 10.06 -8.53 -7.15
N LEU A 96 9.62 -8.40 -5.88
CA LEU A 96 8.53 -7.49 -5.51
C LEU A 96 8.99 -6.03 -5.48
N GLY A 97 10.20 -5.77 -4.97
CA GLY A 97 10.87 -4.47 -5.10
C GLY A 97 10.11 -3.29 -4.48
N LEU A 98 9.58 -3.43 -3.27
CA LEU A 98 8.98 -2.30 -2.54
C LEU A 98 10.00 -1.17 -2.34
N ARG A 99 9.53 0.07 -2.42
CA ARG A 99 10.37 1.26 -2.22
C ARG A 99 10.93 1.30 -0.81
N GLN A 100 12.17 1.77 -0.71
CA GLN A 100 12.84 2.00 0.56
C GLN A 100 12.06 3.01 1.41
N LEU A 101 12.02 2.75 2.73
CA LEU A 101 11.46 3.68 3.69
C LEU A 101 12.45 4.80 4.02
N SER A 102 11.95 5.94 4.48
CA SER A 102 12.77 6.90 5.20
C SER A 102 13.34 6.26 6.46
N THR A 103 14.50 6.74 6.93
CA THR A 103 15.17 6.17 8.12
C THR A 103 14.25 6.10 9.34
N ALA A 104 13.42 7.13 9.55
CA ALA A 104 12.45 7.18 10.64
C ALA A 104 11.33 6.13 10.48
N ALA A 105 10.79 6.00 9.26
CA ALA A 105 9.77 5.00 8.95
C ALA A 105 10.31 3.57 9.03
N GLU A 106 11.53 3.33 8.57
CA GLU A 106 12.19 2.03 8.69
C GLU A 106 12.40 1.64 10.15
N SER A 107 12.88 2.57 10.97
CA SER A 107 13.07 2.35 12.41
C SER A 107 11.75 2.04 13.11
N ALA A 108 10.66 2.71 12.72
CA ALA A 108 9.32 2.43 13.22
C ALA A 108 8.78 1.06 12.78
N TRP A 109 9.05 0.68 11.54
CA TRP A 109 8.66 -0.63 11.02
C TRP A 109 9.38 -1.76 11.77
N LYS A 110 10.69 -1.63 11.98
CA LYS A 110 11.53 -2.63 12.67
C LYS A 110 11.15 -2.85 14.13
N ARG A 111 10.62 -1.83 14.82
CA ARG A 111 10.12 -1.93 16.21
C ARG A 111 8.66 -2.39 16.31
N GLY A 112 8.01 -2.75 15.20
CA GLY A 112 6.61 -3.20 15.16
C GLY A 112 5.56 -2.09 15.14
N ASP A 113 5.97 -0.82 15.16
CA ASP A 113 5.07 0.33 15.09
C ASP A 113 4.71 0.67 13.63
N LYS A 114 3.83 -0.16 13.05
CA LYS A 114 3.47 -0.06 11.63
C LYS A 114 2.72 1.23 11.28
N ASN A 115 1.82 1.69 12.15
CA ASN A 115 1.14 2.98 11.94
C ASN A 115 2.13 4.14 12.06
N GLY A 116 3.04 4.09 13.04
CA GLY A 116 4.13 5.06 13.14
C GLY A 116 5.01 5.06 11.89
N ALA A 117 5.34 3.89 11.34
CA ALA A 117 6.11 3.79 10.09
C ALA A 117 5.40 4.46 8.92
N LEU A 118 4.08 4.27 8.80
CA LEU A 118 3.28 4.94 7.80
C LEU A 118 3.31 6.45 8.00
N VAL A 119 3.05 6.94 9.22
CA VAL A 119 3.07 8.38 9.55
C VAL A 119 4.42 9.01 9.24
N GLU A 120 5.52 8.40 9.68
CA GLU A 120 6.88 8.89 9.42
C GLU A 120 7.21 8.90 7.92
N GLN A 121 6.72 7.93 7.16
CA GLN A 121 6.91 7.91 5.71
C GLN A 121 6.13 9.04 5.04
N PHE A 122 4.90 9.28 5.47
CA PHE A 122 4.10 10.39 4.94
C PHE A 122 4.71 11.75 5.33
N ARG A 123 5.25 11.90 6.55
CA ARG A 123 5.96 13.12 7.00
C ARG A 123 7.22 13.43 6.18
N HIS A 124 7.92 12.41 5.71
CA HIS A 124 9.07 12.56 4.80
C HIS A 124 8.68 13.14 3.42
N GLY A 125 7.38 13.28 3.12
CA GLY A 125 6.89 13.97 1.93
C GLY A 125 6.60 13.06 0.73
N THR A 126 6.79 11.75 0.87
CA THR A 126 6.29 10.77 -0.12
C THR A 126 5.94 9.45 0.54
N ALA A 127 4.66 9.08 0.46
CA ALA A 127 4.22 7.75 0.84
C ALA A 127 3.19 7.22 -0.14
N THR A 128 3.33 5.93 -0.45
CA THR A 128 2.44 5.21 -1.36
C THR A 128 2.12 3.85 -0.76
N VAL A 129 0.83 3.54 -0.72
CA VAL A 129 0.31 2.27 -0.22
C VAL A 129 -0.36 1.54 -1.38
N GLU A 130 0.17 0.39 -1.77
CA GLU A 130 -0.45 -0.51 -2.75
C GLU A 130 -1.73 -1.11 -2.19
N VAL A 131 -2.82 -1.00 -2.92
CA VAL A 131 -4.11 -1.59 -2.57
C VAL A 131 -4.59 -2.48 -3.69
N TYR A 132 -4.77 -3.76 -3.36
CA TYR A 132 -5.25 -4.79 -4.29
C TYR A 132 -6.74 -5.10 -4.12
N TYR A 133 -7.27 -4.89 -2.91
CA TYR A 133 -8.65 -5.23 -2.56
C TYR A 133 -9.38 -4.05 -1.90
N VAL A 134 -10.62 -3.82 -2.33
CA VAL A 134 -11.55 -2.85 -1.75
C VAL A 134 -12.80 -3.60 -1.30
N ASP A 135 -13.19 -3.46 -0.03
CA ASP A 135 -14.28 -4.23 0.60
C ASP A 135 -14.11 -5.75 0.46
N GLY A 136 -12.85 -6.22 0.46
CA GLY A 136 -12.53 -7.64 0.26
C GLY A 136 -12.68 -8.12 -1.18
N LEU A 137 -13.11 -7.26 -2.09
CA LEU A 137 -13.23 -7.55 -3.52
C LEU A 137 -11.97 -7.10 -4.24
N GLU A 138 -11.58 -7.89 -5.24
CA GLU A 138 -10.50 -7.54 -6.15
C GLU A 138 -10.75 -6.17 -6.78
N MET A 139 -9.72 -5.33 -6.81
CA MET A 139 -9.84 -4.01 -7.38
C MET A 139 -10.16 -4.11 -8.87
N TYR A 140 -11.40 -3.78 -9.22
CA TYR A 140 -11.82 -3.61 -10.60
C TYR A 140 -11.46 -2.20 -11.06
N LEU A 141 -10.70 -2.12 -12.15
CA LEU A 141 -10.26 -0.87 -12.73
C LEU A 141 -10.96 -0.75 -14.09
N PRO A 142 -11.90 0.20 -14.25
CA PRO A 142 -12.58 0.41 -15.52
C PRO A 142 -11.62 0.88 -16.61
#